data_AF-A0A1H2SU93-F1
#
_entry.id   AF-A0A1H2SU93-F1
#
_cell.length_a   1.000
_cell.length_b   1.000
_cell.length_c   1.000
_cell.angle_alpha   90.00
_cell.angle_beta   90.00
_cell.angle_gamma   90.00
#
_symmetry.space_group_name_H-M   'P 1'
#
loop_
_entity.id
_entity.type
_entity.pdbx_description
1 polymer ?
#
loop_
_entity_poly.entity_id
_entity_poly.type
_entity_poly.pdbx_seq_one_letter_code
_entity_poly.pdbx_strand_id
1 'polypeptide(L)'
;RCIEEGYLVDYLRQHIGEARGMLLSGFNQEIYEKGLREEGWEAGIAEGIIEGDLRAIRNMLDLGLSEEQISQKYSKELVEQVLQETTEI
;
A
#
# COMPACT_ATOMS: atom_id res chain seq x y z
N ARG A 1 10.11 -5.41 -32.39
CA ARG A 1 11.01 -4.61 -33.26
C ARG A 1 10.79 -3.11 -33.17
N CYS A 2 9.67 -2.48 -33.56
CA CYS A 2 9.57 -1.00 -33.53
C CYS A 2 9.77 -0.30 -32.16
N ILE A 3 9.43 -0.97 -31.05
CA ILE A 3 9.69 -0.46 -29.70
C ILE A 3 11.16 -0.72 -29.31
N GLU A 4 11.63 -1.95 -29.49
CA GLU A 4 12.99 -2.40 -29.15
C GLU A 4 14.08 -1.71 -29.98
N GLU A 5 13.78 -1.36 -31.23
CA GLU A 5 14.68 -0.70 -32.18
C GLU A 5 14.56 0.83 -32.12
N GLY A 6 13.76 1.38 -31.19
CA GLY A 6 13.69 2.83 -30.92
C GLY A 6 12.86 3.66 -31.90
N TYR A 7 12.40 3.08 -33.02
CA TYR A 7 11.63 3.80 -34.04
C TYR A 7 10.38 4.49 -33.50
N LEU A 8 9.67 3.88 -32.56
CA LEU A 8 8.50 4.50 -31.92
C LEU A 8 8.88 5.74 -31.11
N VAL A 9 10.00 5.70 -30.39
CA VAL A 9 10.48 6.82 -29.57
C VAL A 9 10.88 7.99 -30.46
N ASP A 10 11.60 7.72 -31.56
CA ASP A 10 12.03 8.76 -32.49
C ASP A 10 10.84 9.42 -33.20
N TYR A 11 9.84 8.62 -33.58
CA TYR A 11 8.59 9.13 -34.14
C TYR A 11 7.82 10.01 -33.15
N LEU A 12 7.63 9.55 -31.91
CA LEU A 12 6.92 10.32 -30.88
C LEU A 12 7.64 11.62 -30.50
N ARG A 13 8.98 11.64 -30.55
CA ARG A 13 9.77 12.86 -30.32
C ARG A 13 9.54 13.91 -31.41
N GLN A 14 9.43 13.49 -32.67
CA GLN A 14 9.12 14.39 -33.79
C GLN A 14 7.69 14.93 -33.71
N HIS A 15 6.76 14.14 -33.16
CA HIS A 15 5.33 14.47 -33.03
C HIS A 15 4.91 14.79 -31.59
N ILE A 16 5.83 15.31 -30.76
CA ILE A 16 5.61 15.46 -29.31
C ILE A 16 4.39 16.32 -28.96
N GLY A 17 4.07 17.33 -29.78
CA GLY A 17 2.91 18.20 -29.58
C GLY A 17 1.58 17.47 -29.76
N GLU A 18 1.46 16.66 -30.80
CA GLU A 18 0.28 15.83 -31.08
C GLU A 18 0.15 14.72 -30.04
N ALA A 19 1.25 14.05 -29.71
CA ALA A 19 1.29 13.02 -28.67
C ALA A 19 0.85 13.58 -27.31
N ARG A 20 1.35 14.76 -26.93
CA ARG A 20 0.93 15.46 -25.70
C ARG A 20 -0.54 15.88 -25.75
N GLY A 21 -1.01 16.38 -26.89
CA GLY A 21 -2.41 16.75 -27.09
C GLY A 21 -3.36 15.57 -26.92
N MET A 22 -3.03 14.43 -27.53
CA MET A 22 -3.78 13.18 -27.39
C MET A 22 -3.79 12.71 -25.94
N LEU A 23 -2.62 12.68 -25.28
CA LEU A 23 -2.49 12.28 -23.88
C LEU A 23 -3.37 13.13 -22.96
N LEU A 24 -3.31 14.45 -23.10
CA LEU A 24 -4.07 15.37 -22.26
C LEU A 24 -5.58 15.34 -22.57
N SER A 25 -5.96 15.13 -23.83
CA SER A 25 -7.39 15.01 -24.20
C SER A 25 -8.06 13.76 -23.63
N GLY A 26 -7.29 12.69 -23.42
CA GLY A 26 -7.78 11.44 -22.83
C GLY A 26 -7.63 11.35 -21.32
N PHE A 27 -6.81 12.23 -20.72
CA PHE A 27 -6.56 12.22 -19.29
C PHE A 27 -7.68 12.94 -18.53
N ASN A 28 -8.40 12.17 -17.71
CA ASN A 28 -9.36 12.72 -16.77
C ASN A 28 -8.72 12.84 -15.38
N GLN A 29 -8.31 14.06 -15.04
CA GLN A 29 -7.67 14.36 -13.76
C GLN A 29 -8.55 14.01 -12.56
N GLU A 30 -9.87 14.23 -12.64
CA GLU A 30 -10.80 13.94 -11.55
C GLU A 30 -10.87 12.43 -11.25
N ILE A 31 -10.92 11.61 -12.31
CA ILE A 31 -10.91 10.14 -12.14
C ILE A 31 -9.59 9.68 -11.53
N TYR A 32 -8.47 10.23 -11.99
CA TYR A 32 -7.15 9.89 -11.48
C TYR A 32 -7.01 10.25 -9.99
N GLU A 33 -7.36 11.48 -9.60
CA GLU A 33 -7.29 11.94 -8.20
C GLU A 33 -8.25 11.17 -7.30
N LYS A 34 -9.45 10.84 -7.81
CA LYS A 34 -10.42 10.02 -7.08
C LYS A 34 -9.87 8.63 -6.81
N GLY A 35 -9.27 7.99 -7.81
CA GLY A 35 -8.63 6.67 -7.67
C GLY A 35 -7.53 6.71 -6.62
N LEU A 36 -6.64 7.70 -6.70
CA LEU A 36 -5.55 7.84 -5.73
C LEU A 36 -6.05 8.04 -4.28
N ARG A 37 -7.14 8.81 -4.11
CA ARG A 37 -7.76 9.03 -2.80
C ARG A 37 -8.42 7.76 -2.26
N GLU A 38 -9.08 6.98 -3.12
CA GLU A 38 -9.71 5.71 -2.74
C GLU A 38 -8.67 4.67 -2.34
N GLU A 39 -7.61 4.49 -3.13
CA GLU A 39 -6.48 3.62 -2.80
C GLU A 39 -5.81 4.04 -1.48
N GLY A 40 -5.57 5.34 -1.30
CA GLY A 40 -4.98 5.86 -0.06
C GLY A 40 -5.89 5.67 1.15
N TRP A 41 -7.21 5.78 0.98
CA TRP A 41 -8.18 5.50 2.05
C TRP A 41 -8.17 4.03 2.44
N GLU A 42 -8.20 3.12 1.46
CA GLU A 42 -8.19 1.67 1.70
C GLU A 42 -6.90 1.24 2.40
N ALA A 43 -5.75 1.74 1.95
CA ALA A 43 -4.47 1.52 2.61
C ALA A 43 -4.48 2.03 4.06
N GLY A 44 -5.00 3.24 4.29
CA GLY A 44 -5.09 3.81 5.63
C GLY A 44 -6.02 3.04 6.58
N ILE A 45 -7.13 2.49 6.08
CA ILE A 45 -7.98 1.59 6.88
C ILE A 45 -7.22 0.31 7.24
N ALA A 46 -6.57 -0.32 6.27
CA ALA A 46 -5.83 -1.56 6.49
C ALA A 46 -4.71 -1.37 7.53
N GLU A 47 -3.91 -0.32 7.39
CA GLU A 47 -2.88 0.06 8.35
C GLU A 47 -3.48 0.35 9.74
N GLY A 48 -4.59 1.08 9.81
CA GLY A 48 -5.26 1.40 11.07
C GLY A 48 -5.81 0.17 11.81
N ILE A 49 -6.29 -0.83 11.08
CA ILE A 49 -6.73 -2.11 11.66
C ILE A 49 -5.53 -2.86 12.24
N ILE A 50 -4.44 -2.98 11.47
CA ILE A 50 -3.21 -3.66 11.92
C ILE A 50 -2.65 -2.98 13.18
N GLU A 51 -2.55 -1.65 13.20
CA GLU A 51 -2.07 -0.91 14.38
C GLU A 51 -3.04 -1.06 15.57
N GLY A 52 -4.35 -1.18 15.31
CA GLY A 52 -5.33 -1.52 16.34
C GLY A 52 -5.07 -2.90 16.95
N ASP A 53 -4.82 -3.90 16.11
CA ASP A 53 -4.56 -5.28 16.52
C ASP A 53 -3.24 -5.40 17.29
N LEU A 54 -2.16 -4.78 16.83
CA LEU A 54 -0.87 -4.75 17.53
C LEU A 54 -1.00 -4.12 18.93
N ARG A 55 -1.73 -3.00 19.06
CA ARG A 55 -1.99 -2.39 20.37
C ARG A 55 -2.84 -3.28 21.28
N ALA A 56 -3.83 -3.98 20.73
CA ALA A 56 -4.63 -4.92 21.50
C ALA A 56 -3.77 -6.07 22.02
N ILE A 57 -2.91 -6.65 21.17
CA ILE A 57 -1.98 -7.72 21.53
C ILE A 57 -1.04 -7.26 22.66
N ARG A 58 -0.42 -6.09 22.54
CA ARG A 58 0.43 -5.49 23.59
C ARG A 58 -0.31 -5.41 24.93
N ASN A 59 -1.52 -4.85 24.92
CA ASN A 59 -2.34 -4.75 26.14
C ASN A 59 -2.70 -6.12 26.73
N MET A 60 -2.94 -7.14 25.89
CA MET A 60 -3.23 -8.49 26.37
C MET A 60 -2.02 -9.16 27.02
N LEU A 61 -0.82 -8.96 26.46
CA LEU A 61 0.42 -9.41 27.07
C LEU A 61 0.68 -8.71 28.40
N ASP A 62 0.46 -7.40 28.47
CA ASP A 62 0.59 -6.61 29.71
C ASP A 62 -0.39 -7.07 30.80
N LEU A 63 -1.57 -7.58 30.41
CA LEU A 63 -2.55 -8.19 31.31
C LEU A 63 -2.21 -9.65 31.69
N GLY A 64 -1.13 -10.21 31.15
CA GLY A 64 -0.62 -11.54 31.48
C GLY A 64 -1.26 -12.69 30.71
N LEU A 65 -1.89 -12.44 29.56
CA LEU A 65 -2.36 -13.51 28.68
C LEU A 65 -1.17 -14.20 28.00
N SER A 66 -1.29 -15.51 27.78
CA SER A 66 -0.26 -16.28 27.05
C SER A 66 -0.36 -16.09 25.53
N GLU A 67 0.76 -16.31 24.85
CA GLU A 67 0.84 -16.29 23.38
C GLU A 67 -0.20 -17.20 22.74
N GLU A 68 -0.42 -18.40 23.31
CA GLU A 68 -1.40 -19.36 22.82
C GLU A 68 -2.84 -18.85 22.92
N GLN A 69 -3.16 -18.08 23.97
CA GLN A 69 -4.50 -17.50 24.14
C GLN A 69 -4.73 -16.38 23.12
N ILE A 70 -3.72 -15.54 22.88
CA ILE A 70 -3.82 -14.41 21.95
C ILE A 70 -3.89 -14.93 20.50
N SER A 71 -3.12 -15.97 20.19
CA SER A 71 -3.08 -16.63 18.86
C SER A 71 -4.40 -17.32 18.47
N GLN A 72 -5.37 -17.46 19.38
CA GLN A 72 -6.72 -17.90 19.04
C GLN A 72 -7.53 -16.83 18.30
N LYS A 73 -7.18 -15.56 18.49
CA LYS A 73 -7.90 -14.40 17.95
C LYS A 73 -7.09 -13.61 16.93
N TYR A 74 -5.77 -13.57 17.08
CA TYR A 74 -4.87 -12.85 16.19
C TYR A 74 -3.94 -13.81 15.46
N SER A 75 -3.40 -13.37 14.31
CA SER A 75 -2.44 -14.19 13.57
C SER A 75 -1.12 -14.30 14.33
N LYS A 76 -0.42 -15.41 14.14
CA LYS A 76 0.88 -15.64 14.79
C LYS A 76 1.91 -14.60 14.37
N GLU A 77 1.87 -14.12 13.12
CA GLU A 77 2.82 -13.11 12.65
C GLU A 77 2.71 -11.81 13.47
N LEU A 78 1.49 -11.35 13.75
CA LEU A 78 1.27 -10.13 14.54
C LEU A 78 1.69 -10.31 16.00
N VAL A 79 1.46 -11.50 16.56
CA VAL A 79 1.86 -11.82 17.95
C VAL A 79 3.39 -11.88 18.06
N GLU A 80 4.06 -12.58 17.14
CA GLU A 80 5.53 -12.64 17.07
C GLU A 80 6.15 -11.25 16.89
N GLN A 81 5.55 -10.40 16.05
CA GLN A 81 6.02 -9.02 15.86
C GLN A 81 6.04 -8.25 17.19
N VAL A 82 4.93 -8.27 17.93
CA VAL A 82 4.85 -7.59 19.22
C VAL A 82 5.85 -8.18 20.22
N LEU A 83 6.00 -9.51 20.25
CA LEU A 83 6.96 -10.16 21.13
C LEU A 83 8.39 -9.71 20.83
N GLN A 84 8.78 -9.65 19.55
CA GLN A 84 10.10 -9.15 19.13
C GLN A 84 10.34 -7.71 19.60
N GLU A 85 9.37 -6.82 19.38
CA GLU A 85 9.45 -5.42 19.82
C GLU A 85 9.60 -5.28 21.35
N THR A 86 8.91 -6.13 22.13
CA THR A 86 9.01 -6.10 23.60
C THR A 86 10.32 -6.67 24.14
N THR A 87 10.97 -7.60 23.42
CA THR A 87 12.25 -8.20 23.83
C THR A 87 13.48 -7.36 23.48
N GLU A 88 13.34 -6.36 22.61
CA GLU A 88 14.42 -5.44 22.23
C GLU A 88 14.57 -4.24 23.18
N ILE A 89 13.80 -4.19 24.27
CA ILE A 89 13.85 -3.17 25.35
C ILE A 89 14.53 -3.75 26.59
#